data_AF-A0A4V6NYV3-F1
#
_entry.id   AF-A0A4V6NYV3-F1
#
_cell.length_a   1.000
_cell.length_b   1.000
_cell.length_c   1.000
_cell.angle_alpha   90.00
_cell.angle_beta   90.00
_cell.angle_gamma   90.00
#
_symmetry.space_group_name_H-M   'P 1'
#
loop_
_entity.id
_entity.type
_entity.pdbx_description
1 polymer ?
#
loop_
_entity_poly.entity_id
_entity_poly.type
_entity_poly.pdbx_seq_one_letter_code
_entity_poly.pdbx_strand_id
1 'polypeptide(L)'
;MLDSIRPDIKLNKNFFLRIFGYSMTTPDFAEEALSKLEEAGCSQARNYYTGITTEWQREHDKMMKNVAGWYGQQAYKGKKVSEPRKQQEPERLTEDYLQQMSDRQLLALLKKVI
;
A
#
# COMPACT_ATOMS: atom_id res chain seq x y z
N MET A 1 -3.26 -8.11 -23.36
CA MET A 1 -2.47 -9.21 -22.74
C MET A 1 -3.17 -10.54 -22.98
N LEU A 2 -4.45 -10.65 -22.63
CA LEU A 2 -5.28 -11.82 -22.94
C LEU A 2 -5.29 -12.19 -24.44
N ASP A 3 -5.33 -11.21 -25.33
CA ASP A 3 -5.29 -11.44 -26.80
C ASP A 3 -4.00 -12.07 -27.33
N SER A 4 -2.96 -12.12 -26.48
CA SER A 4 -1.70 -12.80 -26.81
C SER A 4 -1.74 -14.30 -26.50
N ILE A 5 -2.73 -14.78 -25.74
CA ILE A 5 -2.88 -16.20 -25.41
C ILE A 5 -3.37 -16.94 -26.66
N ARG A 6 -2.47 -17.72 -27.25
CA ARG A 6 -2.68 -18.54 -28.45
C ARG A 6 -1.90 -19.85 -28.29
N PRO A 7 -2.24 -20.92 -29.01
CA PRO A 7 -1.59 -22.22 -28.84
C PRO A 7 -0.05 -22.22 -29.01
N ASP A 8 0.50 -21.26 -29.76
CA ASP A 8 1.92 -21.11 -30.04
C ASP A 8 2.67 -20.20 -29.04
N ILE A 9 2.00 -19.72 -27.99
CA ILE A 9 2.65 -18.84 -27.01
C ILE A 9 3.71 -19.57 -26.19
N LYS A 10 4.87 -18.92 -26.01
CA LYS A 10 5.90 -19.40 -25.08
C LYS A 10 5.51 -19.09 -23.64
N LEU A 11 5.13 -20.12 -22.90
CA LEU A 11 4.90 -20.03 -21.46
C LEU A 11 6.25 -20.07 -20.71
N ASN A 12 6.55 -19.00 -19.99
CA ASN A 12 7.73 -18.89 -19.13
C ASN A 12 7.36 -18.26 -17.80
N LYS A 13 8.28 -18.29 -16.83
CA LYS A 13 8.04 -17.73 -15.48
C LYS A 13 7.56 -16.28 -15.53
N ASN A 14 8.15 -15.46 -16.40
CA ASN A 14 7.79 -14.05 -16.56
C ASN A 14 6.35 -13.88 -17.08
N PHE A 15 5.85 -14.79 -17.92
CA PHE A 15 4.47 -14.74 -18.40
C PHE A 15 3.47 -14.87 -17.25
N PHE A 16 3.66 -15.86 -16.36
CA PHE A 16 2.81 -16.02 -15.18
C PHE A 16 2.96 -14.88 -14.18
N LEU A 17 4.16 -14.32 -14.02
CA LEU A 17 4.36 -13.11 -13.21
C LEU A 17 3.65 -11.89 -13.80
N ARG A 18 3.52 -11.77 -15.12
CA ARG A 18 2.70 -10.73 -15.74
C ARG A 18 1.22 -10.92 -15.42
N ILE A 19 0.69 -12.16 -15.49
CA ILE A 19 -0.70 -12.45 -15.05
C ILE A 19 -0.89 -11.99 -13.60
N PHE A 20 0.03 -12.39 -12.73
CA PHE A 20 -0.01 -12.04 -11.31
C PHE A 20 0.03 -10.52 -11.10
N GLY A 21 0.92 -9.81 -11.80
CA GLY A 21 0.99 -8.34 -11.73
C GLY A 21 -0.31 -7.64 -12.17
N TYR A 22 -0.95 -8.09 -13.25
CA TYR A 22 -2.24 -7.53 -13.68
C TYR A 22 -3.36 -7.83 -12.68
N SER A 23 -3.34 -9.02 -12.04
CA SER A 23 -4.34 -9.40 -11.03
C SER A 23 -4.31 -8.53 -9.76
N MET A 24 -3.21 -7.81 -9.50
CA MET A 24 -3.12 -6.90 -8.36
C MET A 24 -3.97 -5.63 -8.52
N THR A 25 -4.21 -5.19 -9.76
CA THR A 25 -4.97 -3.95 -10.05
C THR A 25 -6.29 -4.23 -10.74
N THR A 26 -6.45 -5.42 -11.31
CA THR A 26 -7.64 -5.84 -12.05
C THR A 26 -8.19 -7.12 -11.44
N PRO A 27 -9.32 -7.05 -10.70
CA PRO A 27 -10.01 -8.23 -10.18
C PRO A 27 -10.28 -9.24 -11.30
N ASP A 28 -10.28 -10.53 -10.94
CA ASP A 28 -10.59 -11.66 -11.83
C ASP A 28 -9.67 -11.87 -13.04
N PHE A 29 -8.72 -10.96 -13.29
CA PHE A 29 -7.81 -11.04 -14.44
C PHE A 29 -7.01 -12.34 -14.48
N ALA A 30 -6.54 -12.81 -13.31
CA ALA A 30 -5.83 -14.08 -13.23
C ALA A 30 -6.73 -15.24 -13.68
N GLU A 31 -7.99 -15.24 -13.23
CA GLU A 31 -8.92 -16.29 -13.60
C GLU A 31 -9.19 -16.30 -15.11
N GLU A 32 -9.47 -15.13 -15.69
CA GLU A 32 -9.70 -15.00 -17.13
C GLU A 32 -8.47 -15.43 -17.97
N ALA A 33 -7.26 -15.05 -17.53
CA ALA A 33 -6.04 -15.45 -18.20
C ALA A 33 -5.79 -16.97 -18.11
N LEU A 34 -6.07 -17.58 -16.95
CA LEU A 34 -5.89 -19.01 -16.73
C LEU A 34 -6.91 -19.83 -17.52
N SER A 35 -8.17 -19.41 -17.58
CA SER A 35 -9.18 -20.06 -18.42
C SER A 35 -8.80 -20.03 -19.90
N LYS A 36 -8.33 -18.88 -20.42
CA LYS A 36 -7.85 -18.80 -21.82
C LYS A 36 -6.64 -19.68 -22.07
N LEU A 37 -5.75 -19.86 -21.09
CA LEU A 37 -4.61 -20.78 -21.21
C LEU A 37 -5.06 -22.24 -21.27
N GLU A 38 -6.05 -22.61 -20.45
CA GLU A 38 -6.65 -23.95 -20.45
C GLU A 38 -7.34 -24.23 -21.79
N GLU A 39 -8.11 -23.28 -22.32
CA GLU A 39 -8.73 -23.33 -23.65
C GLU A 39 -7.69 -23.44 -24.78
N ALA A 40 -6.54 -22.77 -24.64
CA ALA A 40 -5.44 -22.85 -25.59
C ALA A 40 -4.60 -24.15 -25.46
N GLY A 41 -4.95 -25.05 -24.53
CA GLY A 41 -4.35 -26.38 -24.38
C GLY A 41 -3.38 -26.54 -23.19
N CYS A 42 -3.21 -25.52 -22.34
CA CYS A 42 -2.38 -25.61 -21.14
C CYS A 42 -3.17 -26.16 -19.94
N SER A 43 -3.34 -27.47 -19.86
CA SER A 43 -4.09 -28.14 -18.78
C SER A 43 -3.50 -27.96 -17.38
N GLN A 44 -2.26 -27.45 -17.26
CA GLN A 44 -1.56 -27.22 -16.00
C GLN A 44 -1.38 -25.73 -15.67
N ALA A 45 -2.08 -24.82 -16.37
CA ALA A 45 -1.94 -23.37 -16.22
C ALA A 45 -2.00 -22.92 -14.75
N ARG A 46 -2.97 -23.43 -13.99
CA ARG A 46 -3.18 -23.09 -12.56
C ARG A 46 -2.08 -23.60 -11.66
N ASN A 47 -1.53 -24.77 -11.95
CA ASN A 47 -0.41 -25.34 -11.20
C ASN A 47 0.86 -24.51 -11.41
N TYR A 48 1.15 -24.12 -12.65
CA TYR A 48 2.27 -23.23 -12.96
C TYR A 48 2.10 -21.87 -12.29
N TYR A 49 0.92 -21.27 -12.42
CA TYR A 49 0.63 -19.97 -11.81
C TYR A 49 0.80 -20.00 -10.29
N THR A 50 0.17 -20.98 -9.62
CA THR A 50 0.25 -21.12 -8.16
C THR A 50 1.69 -21.34 -7.70
N GLY A 51 2.44 -22.23 -8.37
CA GLY A 51 3.84 -22.49 -8.02
C GLY A 51 4.71 -21.24 -8.14
N ILE A 52 4.61 -20.53 -9.25
CA ILE A 52 5.41 -19.33 -9.53
C ILE A 52 5.06 -18.18 -8.59
N THR A 53 3.77 -17.93 -8.36
CA THR A 53 3.31 -16.84 -7.48
C THR A 53 3.62 -17.13 -6.02
N THR A 54 3.51 -18.38 -5.58
CA THR A 54 3.93 -18.80 -4.23
C THR A 54 5.43 -18.60 -4.02
N GLU A 55 6.25 -19.00 -4.99
CA GLU A 55 7.70 -18.76 -4.93
C GLU A 55 8.02 -17.26 -4.86
N TRP A 56 7.41 -16.46 -5.73
CA TRP A 56 7.59 -15.01 -5.74
C TRP A 56 7.17 -14.38 -4.41
N GLN A 57 6.02 -14.76 -3.86
CA GLN A 57 5.51 -14.20 -2.61
C GLN A 57 6.45 -14.51 -1.44
N ARG A 58 6.98 -15.73 -1.36
CA ARG A 58 7.95 -16.11 -0.32
C ARG A 58 9.21 -15.25 -0.36
N GLU A 59 9.78 -15.04 -1.54
CA GLU A 59 10.99 -14.21 -1.69
C GLU A 59 10.67 -12.73 -1.43
N HIS A 60 9.50 -12.25 -1.86
CA HIS A 60 9.02 -10.91 -1.57
C HIS A 60 8.86 -10.69 -0.06
N ASP A 61 8.19 -11.59 0.66
CA ASP A 61 7.96 -11.48 2.09
C ASP A 61 9.27 -11.52 2.88
N LYS A 62 10.21 -12.37 2.46
CA LYS A 62 11.56 -12.43 3.05
C LYS A 62 12.30 -11.11 2.88
N MET A 63 12.24 -10.51 1.69
CA MET A 63 12.81 -9.19 1.43
C MET A 63 12.14 -8.12 2.29
N MET A 64 10.80 -8.09 2.33
CA MET A 64 10.04 -7.10 3.07
C MET A 64 10.26 -7.20 4.59
N LYS A 65 10.46 -8.41 5.12
CA LYS A 65 10.85 -8.63 6.52
C LYS A 65 12.19 -7.96 6.84
N ASN A 66 13.17 -8.06 5.95
CA ASN A 66 14.47 -7.41 6.13
C ASN A 66 14.33 -5.88 6.07
N VAL A 67 13.54 -5.36 5.14
CA VAL A 67 13.25 -3.92 5.02
C VAL A 67 12.56 -3.39 6.27
N ALA A 68 11.53 -4.08 6.76
CA ALA A 68 10.83 -3.73 8.00
C ALA A 68 11.78 -3.75 9.20
N GLY A 69 12.66 -4.76 9.29
CA GLY A 69 13.69 -4.84 10.33
C GLY A 69 14.70 -3.70 10.26
N TRP A 70 15.06 -3.25 9.06
CA TRP A 70 15.93 -2.08 8.87
C TRP A 70 15.24 -0.79 9.35
N TYR A 71 13.98 -0.55 8.93
CA TYR A 71 13.21 0.61 9.38
C TYR A 71 12.99 0.63 10.90
N GLY A 72 12.70 -0.54 11.50
CA GLY A 72 12.58 -0.66 12.95
C GLY A 72 13.86 -0.21 13.66
N GLN A 73 15.03 -0.64 13.19
CA GLN A 73 16.32 -0.20 13.75
C GLN A 73 16.59 1.29 13.54
N GLN A 74 16.18 1.86 12.39
CA GLN A 74 16.30 3.30 12.17
C GLN A 74 15.41 4.11 13.10
N ALA A 75 14.20 3.64 13.42
CA ALA A 75 13.31 4.28 14.38
C ALA A 75 13.90 4.34 15.81
N TYR A 76 14.78 3.39 16.17
CA TYR A 76 15.52 3.43 17.44
C TYR A 76 16.80 4.28 17.39
N LYS A 77 17.42 4.45 16.22
CA LYS A 77 18.67 5.23 16.04
C LYS A 77 18.43 6.73 15.77
N GLY A 78 17.32 7.08 15.13
CA GLY A 78 16.94 8.47 14.86
C GLY A 78 16.00 9.00 15.93
N LYS A 79 16.56 9.61 16.98
CA LYS A 79 15.88 10.33 18.09
C LYS A 79 14.70 9.56 18.71
N LYS A 80 14.77 9.30 20.03
CA LYS A 80 13.55 9.07 20.82
C LYS A 80 12.54 10.15 20.41
N VAL A 81 11.44 9.78 19.77
CA VAL A 81 10.24 10.62 19.70
C VAL A 81 9.62 10.54 21.09
N SER A 82 10.36 11.05 22.09
CA SER A 82 9.83 11.34 23.43
C SER A 82 9.11 12.68 23.44
N GLU A 83 9.12 13.39 22.32
CA GLU A 83 8.28 14.56 22.13
C GLU A 83 7.12 14.15 21.22
N PRO A 84 5.87 14.17 21.70
CA PRO A 84 4.75 14.08 20.79
C PRO A 84 4.96 15.16 19.72
N ARG A 85 4.85 14.77 18.45
CA ARG A 85 4.64 15.75 17.38
C ARG A 85 3.48 16.60 17.86
N LYS A 86 3.75 17.84 18.26
CA LYS A 86 2.72 18.85 18.43
C LYS A 86 2.05 18.92 17.06
N GLN A 87 0.98 18.16 16.91
CA GLN A 87 -0.09 18.56 16.03
C GLN A 87 -0.31 20.01 16.45
N GLN A 88 -0.14 20.94 15.53
CA GLN A 88 -0.70 22.27 15.71
C GLN A 88 -2.21 22.05 15.74
N GLU A 89 -2.72 21.59 16.89
CA GLU A 89 -4.07 21.91 17.27
C GLU A 89 -4.08 23.44 17.26
N PRO A 90 -4.94 24.11 16.46
CA PRO A 90 -5.21 25.50 16.72
C PRO A 90 -5.62 25.55 18.19
N GLU A 91 -4.93 26.37 19.00
CA GLU A 91 -5.23 26.57 20.41
C GLU A 91 -6.75 26.62 20.57
N ARG A 92 -7.34 25.53 21.06
CA ARG A 92 -8.75 25.50 21.38
C ARG A 92 -8.85 26.40 22.60
N LEU A 93 -9.10 27.67 22.37
CA LEU A 93 -9.45 28.62 23.42
C LEU A 93 -10.68 28.02 24.09
N THR A 94 -10.49 27.50 25.30
CA THR A 94 -11.60 26.94 26.07
C THR A 94 -12.55 28.07 26.45
N GLU A 95 -13.83 27.76 26.60
CA GLU A 95 -14.84 28.76 26.97
C GLU A 95 -14.46 29.47 28.28
N ASP A 96 -13.89 28.74 29.25
CA ASP A 96 -13.38 29.31 30.52
C ASP A 96 -12.26 30.33 30.31
N TYR A 97 -11.38 30.11 29.33
CA TYR A 97 -10.30 31.04 29.03
C TYR A 97 -10.85 32.32 28.40
N LEU A 98 -11.81 32.20 27.47
CA LEU A 98 -12.47 33.35 26.84
C LEU A 98 -13.27 34.18 27.86
N GLN A 99 -13.91 33.53 28.84
CA GLN A 99 -14.67 34.22 29.89
C GLN A 99 -13.79 35.03 30.84
N GLN A 100 -12.51 34.68 30.98
CA GLN A 100 -11.56 35.42 31.81
C GLN A 100 -10.88 36.57 31.06
N MET A 101 -11.04 36.67 29.74
CA MET A 101 -10.43 37.73 28.95
C MET A 101 -11.25 39.02 29.02
N SER A 102 -10.56 40.15 29.00
CA SER A 102 -11.21 41.45 28.86
C SER A 102 -11.75 41.65 27.44
N ASP A 103 -12.79 42.47 27.30
CA ASP A 103 -13.42 42.80 26.01
C ASP A 103 -12.42 43.25 24.95
N ARG A 104 -11.39 44.03 25.33
CA ARG A 104 -10.34 44.48 24.41
C ARG A 104 -9.53 43.31 23.83
N GLN A 105 -9.27 42.28 24.64
CA GLN A 105 -8.50 41.13 24.21
C GLN A 105 -9.35 40.20 23.33
N LEU A 106 -10.64 40.05 23.65
CA LEU A 106 -11.59 39.30 22.80
C LEU A 106 -11.75 39.95 21.42
N LEU A 107 -11.88 41.28 21.37
CA LEU A 107 -11.95 42.03 20.11
C LEU A 107 -10.67 41.88 19.26
N ALA A 108 -9.49 41.82 19.90
CA ALA A 108 -8.23 41.62 19.20
C ALA A 108 -8.10 40.20 18.61
N LEU A 109 -8.68 39.19 19.26
CA LEU A 109 -8.72 37.82 18.74
C LEU A 109 -9.66 37.70 17.53
N LEU A 110 -10.87 38.26 17.60
CA LEU A 110 -11.83 38.22 16.48
C LEU A 110 -11.25 38.84 15.20
N LYS A 111 -10.50 39.94 15.32
CA LYS A 111 -9.84 40.62 14.19
C LYS A 111 -8.69 39.82 13.54
N LYS A 112 -8.18 38.78 14.19
CA LYS A 112 -7.14 37.91 13.63
C LYS A 112 -7.70 36.71 12.88
N VAL A 113 -8.98 36.39 13.08
CA VAL A 113 -9.65 35.21 12.52
C VAL A 113 -10.50 35.57 11.29
N ILE A 114 -10.87 36.85 11.14
CA ILE A 114 -11.52 37.43 9.96
C ILE A 114 -10.46 38.06 9.07
#